data_AF-A0A2D8G7G3-F1
#
_entry.id   AF-A0A2D8G7G3-F1
#
_cell.length_a   1.000
_cell.length_b   1.000
_cell.length_c   1.000
_cell.angle_alpha   90.00
_cell.angle_beta   90.00
_cell.angle_gamma   90.00
#
_symmetry.space_group_name_H-M   'P 1'
#
loop_
_entity.id
_entity.type
_entity.pdbx_description
1 polymer ?
#
loop_
_entity_poly.entity_id
_entity_poly.type
_entity_poly.pdbx_seq_one_letter_code
_entity_poly.pdbx_strand_id
1 'polypeptide(L)' 'MSDQNFVEIEACVFDAYGTLFDVHSAAARLRDDLGEKADALSEMWRLKQLQYTWLRSL' A
#
# COMPACT_ATOMS: atom_id res chain seq x y z
N MET A 1 25.13 12.20 12.97
CA MET A 1 23.95 11.81 12.17
C MET A 1 24.48 11.06 10.97
N SER A 2 23.98 9.85 10.76
CA SER A 2 24.61 8.78 9.98
C SER A 2 24.87 9.18 8.53
N ASP A 3 26.14 9.18 8.12
CA ASP A 3 26.53 9.13 6.71
C ASP A 3 26.10 7.77 6.15
N GLN A 4 24.89 7.70 5.58
CA GLN A 4 24.49 6.56 4.79
C GLN A 4 25.21 6.65 3.44
N ASN A 5 26.42 6.11 3.41
CA ASN A 5 27.22 6.07 2.21
C ASN A 5 26.69 4.96 1.29
N PHE A 6 25.95 5.34 0.25
CA PHE A 6 25.46 4.47 -0.83
C PHE A 6 26.56 4.09 -1.84
N VAL A 7 27.82 4.17 -1.42
CA VAL A 7 28.98 3.86 -2.27
C VAL A 7 28.89 2.37 -2.60
N GLU A 8 28.69 2.04 -3.88
CA GLU A 8 28.46 0.69 -4.45
C GLU A 8 26.99 0.20 -4.59
N ILE A 9 25.96 1.03 -4.34
CA ILE A 9 24.58 0.67 -4.74
C ILE A 9 24.28 1.14 -6.17
N GLU A 10 24.06 0.19 -7.09
CA GLU A 10 23.75 0.49 -8.49
C GLU A 10 22.24 0.73 -8.75
N ALA A 11 21.36 0.17 -7.92
CA ALA A 11 19.92 0.35 -8.06
C ALA A 11 19.18 0.25 -6.71
N CYS A 12 18.13 1.06 -6.57
CA CYS A 12 17.18 0.97 -5.47
C CYS A 12 15.82 0.54 -6.03
N VAL A 13 15.31 -0.59 -5.56
CA VAL A 13 14.01 -1.13 -5.99
C VAL A 13 13.02 -0.94 -4.86
N PHE A 14 11.85 -0.41 -5.20
CA PHE A 14 10.77 -0.13 -4.26
C PHE A 14 9.53 -0.91 -4.66
N ASP A 15 8.83 -1.44 -3.66
CA ASP A 15 7.47 -1.90 -3.88
C ASP A 15 6.57 -0.71 -4.31
N ALA A 16 5.51 -1.00 -5.03
CA ALA A 16 4.61 0.04 -5.52
C ALA A 16 3.55 0.39 -4.46
N TYR A 17 2.69 -0.56 -4.11
CA TYR A 17 1.45 -0.31 -3.37
C TYR A 17 1.65 -0.38 -1.86
N GLY A 18 1.67 0.78 -1.21
CA GLY A 18 1.99 0.94 0.21
C GLY A 18 3.41 1.46 0.47
N THR A 19 4.20 1.65 -0.59
CA THR A 19 5.53 2.27 -0.54
C THR A 19 5.58 3.53 -1.41
N LEU A 20 5.38 3.41 -2.73
CA LEU A 20 5.31 4.56 -3.64
C LEU A 20 3.89 5.13 -3.79
N PHE A 21 2.86 4.27 -3.69
CA PHE A 21 1.46 4.64 -3.82
C PHE A 21 0.68 4.42 -2.52
N ASP A 22 -0.12 5.41 -2.13
CA ASP A 22 -1.04 5.30 -1.01
C ASP A 22 -2.29 4.47 -1.39
N VAL A 23 -2.42 3.32 -0.73
CA VAL A 23 -3.50 2.35 -0.93
C VAL A 23 -4.85 2.82 -0.41
N HIS A 24 -4.89 3.83 0.47
CA HIS A 24 -6.12 4.37 1.05
C HIS A 24 -6.73 5.49 0.20
N SER A 25 -5.95 6.04 -0.74
CA SER A 25 -6.33 7.19 -1.57
C SER A 25 -7.62 6.98 -2.38
N ALA A 26 -7.91 5.74 -2.80
CA ALA A 26 -9.12 5.42 -3.55
C ALA A 26 -10.39 5.57 -2.69
N ALA A 27 -10.39 5.00 -1.48
CA ALA A 27 -11.52 5.13 -0.56
C ALA A 27 -11.66 6.56 -0.03
N ALA A 28 -10.53 7.25 0.20
CA ALA A 28 -10.54 8.65 0.63
C ALA A 28 -11.19 9.57 -0.41
N ARG A 29 -10.97 9.35 -1.70
CA ARG A 29 -11.60 10.13 -2.80
C ARG A 29 -13.11 9.93 -2.90
N LEU A 30 -13.62 8.80 -2.44
CA LEU A 30 -15.04 8.44 -2.48
C LEU A 30 -15.68 8.51 -1.09
N ARG A 31 -15.06 9.22 -0.14
CA ARG A 31 -15.51 9.25 1.26
C ARG A 31 -16.93 9.81 1.39
N ASP A 32 -17.31 10.77 0.55
CA ASP A 32 -18.66 11.34 0.55
C ASP A 32 -19.73 10.30 0.15
N ASP A 33 -19.41 9.42 -0.80
CA ASP A 33 -20.29 8.34 -1.25
C ASP A 33 -20.30 7.14 -0.28
N LEU A 34 -19.16 6.88 0.37
CA LEU A 34 -18.95 5.73 1.27
C LEU A 34 -19.35 6.03 2.72
N GLY A 35 -19.42 7.31 3.09
CA GLY A 35 -19.74 7.79 4.43
C GLY A 35 -18.80 7.24 5.51
N GLU A 36 -19.37 6.98 6.69
CA GLU A 36 -18.65 6.50 7.87
C GLU A 36 -17.94 5.15 7.68
N LYS A 37 -18.30 4.40 6.63
CA LYS A 37 -17.71 3.08 6.34
C LYS A 37 -16.44 3.17 5.49
N ALA A 38 -16.05 4.34 5.02
CA ALA A 38 -14.93 4.51 4.08
C ALA A 38 -13.62 3.91 4.63
N ASP A 39 -13.28 4.17 5.90
CA ASP A 39 -12.04 3.69 6.50
C ASP A 39 -12.06 2.17 6.70
N ALA A 40 -13.15 1.64 7.30
CA ALA A 40 -13.33 0.20 7.49
C ALA A 40 -13.32 -0.57 6.16
N LEU A 41 -13.91 -0.01 5.10
CA LEU A 41 -13.87 -0.58 3.76
C LEU A 41 -12.45 -0.59 3.21
N SER A 42 -11.72 0.53 3.32
CA SER A 42 -10.36 0.65 2.81
C SER A 42 -9.42 -0.36 3.44
N GLU A 43 -9.49 -0.51 4.77
CA GLU A 43 -8.70 -1.49 5.52
C GLU A 43 -9.05 -2.93 5.12
N MET A 44 -10.34 -3.25 5.09
CA MET A 44 -10.80 -4.59 4.73
C MET A 44 -10.43 -4.95 3.30
N TRP A 45 -10.55 -4.02 2.36
CA TRP A 45 -10.17 -4.23 0.97
C TRP A 45 -8.69 -4.53 0.84
N ARG A 46 -7.82 -3.72 1.46
CA ARG A 46 -6.36 -3.96 1.43
C ARG A 46 -6.00 -5.30 2.06
N LEU A 47 -6.60 -5.66 3.18
CA LEU A 47 -6.38 -6.95 3.84
C LEU A 47 -6.77 -8.12 2.93
N LYS A 48 -7.97 -8.07 2.33
CA LYS A 48 -8.45 -9.13 1.44
C LYS A 48 -7.64 -9.23 0.17
N GLN A 49 -7.23 -8.09 -0.40
CA GLN A 49 -6.36 -8.04 -1.57
C GLN A 49 -5.07 -8.83 -1.31
N LEU A 50 -4.35 -8.55 -0.21
CA LEU A 50 -3.11 -9.25 0.14
C LEU A 50 -3.36 -10.74 0.42
N GLN A 51 -4.38 -11.07 1.23
CA GLN A 51 -4.75 -12.47 1.51
C GLN A 51 -5.00 -13.27 0.23
N TYR A 52 -5.67 -12.66 -0.75
CA TYR A 52 -5.99 -13.32 -2.01
C TYR A 52 -4.76 -13.56 -2.89
N THR A 53 -3.76 -12.68 -2.84
CA THR A 53 -2.48 -12.93 -3.53
C THR A 53 -1.73 -14.12 -2.94
N TRP A 54 -1.89 -14.40 -1.64
CA TRP A 54 -1.23 -15.52 -0.97
C TRP A 54 -1.99 -16.85 -1.09
N LEU A 55 -3.31 -16.81 -1.32
CA LEU A 55 -4.13 -18.02 -1.51
C LEU A 55 -3.84 -18.76 -2.83
N ARG A 56 -3.10 -18.13 -3.74
CA ARG A 56 -2.65 -18.75 -5.01
C ARG A 56 -1.14 -18.91 -5.09
N SER A 57 -0.42 -18.76 -3.97
CA SER A 57 0.98 -19.18 -3.92
C SER A 57 1.02 -20.70 -4.10
N LEU A 58 1.53 -21.12 -5.26
CA LEU A 58 1.72 -22.50 -5.70
C LEU A 58 2.53 -23.31 -4.69
#